data_AF-A0A7S1V0W9-F1
#
_entry.id   AF-A0A7S1V0W9-F1
#
_cell.length_a   1.000
_cell.length_b   1.000
_cell.length_c   1.000
_cell.angle_alpha   90.00
_cell.angle_beta   90.00
_cell.angle_gamma   90.00
#
_symmetry.space_group_name_H-M   'P 1'
#
loop_
_entity.id
_entity.type
_entity.pdbx_description
1 polymer ?
#
loop_
_entity_poly.entity_id
_entity_poly.type
_entity_poly.pdbx_seq_one_letter_code
_entity_poly.pdbx_strand_id
1 'polypeptide(L)'
;IAGVLYTLTNAVHTLKMTVMFPPLYPSESKVVRVRVVRDVDSMTVSDEVYEIQDHSWHASVRIQSDLLDAKEDSYSYFIEYEPSPDLQPLLAYTLDGVIPRWQTDYPKVATVGCFGGDRTMDKTDLVNALLAEDPDMIVLQGDQTYFHFDILYGFFETILSLR
;
A
#
# COMPACT_ATOMS: atom_id res chain seq x y z
N ILE A 1 2.50 -6.05 -7.04
CA ILE A 1 2.37 -5.03 -5.96
C ILE A 1 1.43 -5.61 -4.92
N ALA A 2 1.84 -5.59 -3.65
CA ALA A 2 1.04 -6.19 -2.59
C ALA A 2 0.26 -5.13 -1.79
N GLY A 3 0.84 -3.95 -1.55
CA GLY A 3 0.14 -2.89 -0.82
C GLY A 3 0.86 -1.56 -0.84
N VAL A 4 0.15 -0.55 -0.33
CA VAL A 4 0.63 0.82 -0.17
C VAL A 4 0.30 1.28 1.24
N LEU A 5 1.31 1.77 1.95
CA LEU A 5 1.11 2.57 3.16
C LEU A 5 1.36 4.02 2.80
N TYR A 6 0.58 4.93 3.36
CA TYR A 6 0.76 6.35 3.09
C TYR A 6 0.54 7.21 4.34
N THR A 7 1.11 8.40 4.30
CA THR A 7 0.77 9.49 5.20
C THR A 7 0.76 10.79 4.42
N LEU A 8 -0.29 11.57 4.61
CA LEU A 8 -0.45 12.88 4.00
C LEU A 8 -0.46 13.93 5.13
N THR A 9 0.41 14.92 5.04
CA THR A 9 0.52 15.99 6.04
C THR A 9 0.35 17.37 5.42
N ASN A 10 -0.63 18.12 5.93
CA ASN A 10 -0.89 19.49 5.50
C ASN A 10 0.13 20.51 5.97
N ALA A 11 0.79 20.27 7.11
CA ALA A 11 1.71 21.26 7.67
C ALA A 11 2.89 21.57 6.72
N VAL A 12 3.23 20.64 5.83
CA VAL A 12 4.33 20.75 4.88
C VAL A 12 3.93 20.28 3.48
N HIS A 13 2.63 20.21 3.17
CA HIS A 13 2.09 19.78 1.88
C HIS A 13 2.83 18.56 1.29
N THR A 14 2.97 17.51 2.10
CA THR A 14 3.80 16.35 1.77
C THR A 14 3.00 15.06 1.87
N LEU A 15 3.02 14.28 0.80
CA LEU A 15 2.60 12.89 0.76
C LEU A 15 3.83 12.00 0.83
N LYS A 16 3.84 11.04 1.75
CA LYS A 16 4.82 9.96 1.79
C LYS A 16 4.10 8.65 1.59
N MET A 17 4.65 7.78 0.75
CA MET A 17 4.11 6.44 0.54
C MET A 17 5.21 5.39 0.61
N THR A 18 4.87 4.22 1.08
CA THR A 18 5.68 3.00 0.97
C THR A 18 4.90 2.03 0.11
N VAL A 19 5.37 1.84 -1.12
CA VAL A 19 4.81 0.85 -2.04
C VAL A 19 5.56 -0.45 -1.83
N MET A 20 4.85 -1.53 -1.52
CA MET A 20 5.45 -2.81 -1.16
C MET A 20 5.23 -3.86 -2.26
N PHE A 21 6.28 -4.60 -2.58
CA PHE A 21 6.32 -5.58 -3.66
C PHE A 21 6.67 -6.97 -3.12
N PRO A 22 6.05 -8.04 -3.64
CA PRO A 22 6.63 -9.37 -3.43
C PRO A 22 8.10 -9.38 -3.89
N PRO A 23 8.94 -10.30 -3.38
CA PRO A 23 10.31 -10.43 -3.84
C PRO A 23 10.38 -10.50 -5.36
N LEU A 24 11.16 -9.60 -5.96
CA LEU A 24 11.33 -9.52 -7.41
C LEU A 24 12.53 -10.37 -7.82
N TYR A 25 12.50 -10.93 -9.02
CA TYR A 25 13.64 -11.68 -9.54
C TYR A 25 14.88 -10.79 -9.66
N PRO A 26 16.11 -11.34 -9.56
CA PRO A 26 17.33 -10.54 -9.70
C PRO A 26 17.43 -9.77 -11.02
N SER A 27 16.86 -10.34 -12.09
CA SER A 27 16.85 -9.77 -13.44
C SER A 27 15.67 -8.82 -13.71
N GLU A 28 14.73 -8.69 -12.77
CA GLU A 28 13.57 -7.82 -12.94
C GLU A 28 13.91 -6.34 -12.82
N SER A 29 13.11 -5.51 -13.49
CA SER A 29 13.15 -4.06 -13.34
C SER A 29 12.95 -3.69 -11.87
N LYS A 30 13.76 -2.77 -11.36
CA LYS A 30 13.70 -2.27 -9.97
C LYS A 30 13.14 -0.86 -9.91
N VAL A 31 12.19 -0.55 -10.80
CA VAL A 31 11.51 0.74 -10.79
C VAL A 31 10.00 0.56 -10.82
N VAL A 32 9.31 1.52 -10.23
CA VAL A 32 7.85 1.62 -10.24
C VAL A 32 7.45 3.04 -10.59
N ARG A 33 6.40 3.19 -11.40
CA ARG A 33 5.77 4.47 -11.65
C ARG A 33 4.65 4.72 -10.65
N VAL A 34 4.62 5.92 -10.07
CA VAL A 34 3.61 6.35 -9.11
C VAL A 34 3.01 7.65 -9.60
N ARG A 35 1.70 7.63 -9.84
CA ARG A 35 0.92 8.79 -10.27
C ARG A 35 -0.11 9.12 -9.20
N VAL A 36 -0.19 10.38 -8.82
CA VAL A 36 -1.15 10.91 -7.84
C VAL A 36 -1.96 12.00 -8.51
N VAL A 37 -3.28 11.88 -8.40
CA VAL A 37 -4.27 12.77 -9.02
C VAL A 37 -5.17 13.32 -7.93
N ARG A 38 -5.41 14.64 -7.95
CA ARG A 38 -6.42 15.26 -7.10
C ARG A 38 -7.80 15.02 -7.70
N ASP A 39 -8.74 14.50 -6.91
CA ASP A 39 -9.99 13.99 -7.45
C ASP A 39 -10.96 15.10 -7.90
N VAL A 40 -11.00 16.23 -7.18
CA VAL A 40 -11.99 17.31 -7.41
C VAL A 40 -11.92 17.91 -8.82
N ASP A 41 -10.73 17.94 -9.41
CA ASP A 41 -10.48 18.54 -10.73
C ASP A 41 -9.63 17.66 -11.66
N SER A 42 -9.37 16.41 -11.24
CA SER A 42 -8.52 15.45 -11.97
C SER A 42 -7.13 16.00 -12.30
N MET A 43 -6.61 16.94 -11.51
CA MET A 43 -5.29 17.51 -11.73
C MET A 43 -4.21 16.52 -11.27
N THR A 44 -3.26 16.20 -12.15
CA THR A 44 -2.08 15.42 -11.77
C THR A 44 -1.23 16.22 -10.78
N VAL A 45 -1.08 15.69 -9.57
CA VAL A 45 -0.23 16.25 -8.52
C VAL A 45 1.22 15.82 -8.73
N SER A 46 1.42 14.55 -9.11
CA SER A 46 2.73 13.97 -9.41
C SER A 46 2.57 12.76 -10.32
N ASP A 47 3.56 12.51 -11.16
CA ASP A 47 3.67 11.35 -12.04
C ASP A 47 5.17 11.04 -12.22
N GLU A 48 5.70 10.19 -11.34
CA GLU A 48 7.13 10.01 -11.13
C GLU A 48 7.51 8.54 -11.08
N VAL A 49 8.79 8.24 -11.34
CA VAL A 49 9.35 6.89 -11.26
C VAL A 49 10.27 6.79 -10.04
N TYR A 50 10.09 5.73 -9.26
CA TYR A 50 10.81 5.46 -8.01
C TYR A 50 11.54 4.12 -8.07
N GLU A 51 12.70 4.05 -7.42
CA GLU A 51 13.49 2.82 -7.31
C GLU A 51 12.93 1.90 -6.21
N ILE A 52 12.84 0.62 -6.54
CA ILE A 52 12.49 -0.47 -5.62
C ILE A 52 13.79 -0.96 -4.98
N GLN A 53 13.86 -0.90 -3.66
CA GLN A 53 15.05 -1.28 -2.90
C GLN A 53 15.16 -2.81 -2.77
N ASP A 54 16.25 -3.40 -3.28
CA ASP A 54 16.43 -4.87 -3.30
C ASP A 54 16.42 -5.53 -1.92
N HIS A 55 16.90 -4.84 -0.89
CA HIS A 55 17.03 -5.40 0.45
C HIS A 55 15.71 -5.39 1.25
N SER A 56 14.71 -4.67 0.77
CA SER A 56 13.49 -4.40 1.53
C SER A 56 12.21 -4.39 0.68
N TRP A 57 12.33 -4.69 -0.61
CA TRP A 57 11.26 -4.89 -1.59
C TRP A 57 10.16 -3.81 -1.52
N HIS A 58 10.59 -2.56 -1.32
CA HIS A 58 9.69 -1.42 -1.32
C HIS A 58 10.28 -0.24 -2.09
N ALA A 59 9.39 0.63 -2.57
CA ALA A 59 9.74 1.95 -3.05
C ALA A 59 9.26 2.99 -2.02
N SER A 60 10.18 3.88 -1.63
CA SER A 60 9.87 5.01 -0.75
C SER A 60 9.56 6.24 -1.60
N VAL A 61 8.31 6.68 -1.54
CA VAL A 61 7.78 7.80 -2.32
C VAL A 61 7.66 9.03 -1.42
N ARG A 62 8.08 10.19 -1.92
CA ARG A 62 7.86 11.47 -1.26
C ARG A 62 7.50 12.52 -2.30
N ILE A 63 6.27 13.00 -2.24
CA ILE A 63 5.75 14.05 -3.10
C ILE A 63 5.53 15.29 -2.24
N GLN A 64 6.09 16.42 -2.67
CA GLN A 64 5.86 17.73 -2.06
C GLN A 64 5.25 18.64 -3.12
N SER A 65 4.06 19.14 -2.87
CA SER A 65 3.33 19.94 -3.86
C SER A 65 2.29 20.79 -3.16
N ASP A 66 2.18 22.06 -3.54
CA ASP A 66 1.15 22.98 -3.02
C ASP A 66 -0.28 22.56 -3.44
N LEU A 67 -0.42 21.58 -4.33
CA LEU A 67 -1.69 20.96 -4.70
C LEU A 67 -2.17 19.92 -3.67
N LEU A 68 -1.33 19.58 -2.69
CA LEU A 68 -1.66 18.67 -1.60
C LEU A 68 -2.29 19.43 -0.42
N ASP A 69 -3.61 19.39 -0.33
CA ASP A 69 -4.40 19.82 0.82
C ASP A 69 -5.33 18.69 1.30
N ALA A 70 -4.82 17.90 2.25
CA ALA A 70 -5.53 16.83 2.93
C ALA A 70 -6.83 17.25 3.63
N LYS A 71 -7.06 18.53 3.91
CA LYS A 71 -8.29 18.97 4.58
C LYS A 71 -9.46 19.03 3.62
N GLU A 72 -9.19 19.50 2.42
CA GLU A 72 -10.22 19.83 1.45
C GLU A 72 -10.39 18.70 0.43
N ASP A 73 -9.29 18.04 0.06
CA ASP A 73 -9.24 17.19 -1.13
C ASP A 73 -8.99 15.71 -0.81
N SER A 74 -9.52 14.84 -1.66
CA SER A 74 -9.11 13.44 -1.80
C SER A 74 -8.21 13.25 -3.02
N TYR A 75 -7.42 12.18 -2.99
CA TYR A 75 -6.46 11.88 -4.04
C TYR A 75 -6.53 10.42 -4.45
N SER A 76 -6.64 10.18 -5.75
CA SER A 76 -6.41 8.86 -6.33
C SER A 76 -4.92 8.65 -6.59
N TYR A 77 -4.39 7.48 -6.23
CA TYR A 77 -3.05 7.06 -6.59
C TYR A 77 -3.07 5.85 -7.50
N PHE A 78 -2.09 5.77 -8.38
CA PHE A 78 -1.90 4.68 -9.34
C PHE A 78 -0.44 4.24 -9.27
N ILE A 79 -0.24 2.96 -9.03
CA ILE A 79 1.06 2.31 -8.95
C ILE A 79 1.17 1.36 -10.15
N GLU A 80 2.15 1.58 -11.01
CA GLU A 80 2.36 0.81 -12.23
C GLU A 80 3.76 0.21 -12.22
N TYR A 81 3.82 -1.12 -12.29
CA TYR A 81 5.05 -1.88 -12.40
C TYR A 81 5.03 -2.74 -13.65
N GLU A 82 6.04 -2.58 -14.48
CA GLU A 82 6.26 -3.40 -15.67
C GLU A 82 7.53 -4.25 -15.47
N PRO A 83 7.44 -5.59 -15.60
CA PRO A 83 8.60 -6.45 -15.53
C PRO A 83 9.51 -6.23 -16.75
N SER A 84 10.77 -6.66 -16.63
CA SER A 84 11.71 -6.57 -17.75
C SER A 84 11.16 -7.32 -18.97
N PRO A 85 11.22 -6.73 -20.19
CA PRO A 85 10.74 -7.37 -21.42
C PRO A 85 11.37 -8.74 -21.68
N ASP A 86 12.59 -8.94 -21.20
CA ASP A 86 13.40 -10.15 -21.42
C ASP A 86 12.94 -11.35 -20.59
N LEU A 87 12.02 -11.16 -19.64
CA LEU A 87 11.59 -12.19 -18.69
C LEU A 87 10.14 -12.64 -18.91
N GLN A 88 9.65 -12.66 -20.14
CA GLN A 88 8.33 -13.22 -20.46
C GLN A 88 8.15 -14.63 -19.86
N PRO A 89 7.04 -14.95 -19.14
CA PRO A 89 5.81 -14.18 -18.96
C PRO A 89 5.65 -13.66 -17.53
N LEU A 90 6.48 -12.71 -17.09
CA LEU A 90 6.26 -12.07 -15.78
C LEU A 90 5.05 -11.13 -15.81
N LEU A 91 4.32 -11.08 -14.69
CA LEU A 91 3.10 -10.29 -14.53
C LEU A 91 3.44 -8.82 -14.31
N ALA A 92 2.90 -7.95 -15.17
CA ALA A 92 2.77 -6.53 -14.84
C ALA A 92 1.81 -6.36 -13.67
N TYR A 93 2.15 -5.46 -12.74
CA TYR A 93 1.30 -5.16 -11.60
C TYR A 93 0.81 -3.72 -11.69
N THR A 94 -0.51 -3.57 -11.60
CA THR A 94 -1.16 -2.28 -11.39
C THR A 94 -1.88 -2.31 -10.05
N LEU A 95 -1.78 -1.22 -9.30
CA LEU A 95 -2.57 -1.00 -8.09
C LEU A 95 -3.07 0.44 -8.05
N ASP A 96 -4.37 0.60 -7.95
CA ASP A 96 -5.05 1.86 -7.70
C ASP A 96 -5.60 1.92 -6.28
N GLY A 97 -5.76 3.13 -5.78
CA GLY A 97 -6.43 3.36 -4.50
C GLY A 97 -6.67 4.84 -4.25
N VAL A 98 -7.34 5.13 -3.14
CA VAL A 98 -7.75 6.48 -2.75
C VAL A 98 -7.13 6.84 -1.41
N ILE A 99 -6.58 8.04 -1.33
CA ILE A 99 -6.25 8.75 -0.10
C ILE A 99 -7.45 9.65 0.20
N PRO A 100 -8.27 9.31 1.20
CA PRO A 100 -9.43 10.11 1.52
C PRO A 100 -8.98 11.48 2.05
N ARG A 101 -9.83 12.49 1.86
CA ARG A 101 -9.70 13.73 2.62
C ARG A 101 -9.74 13.43 4.12
N TRP A 102 -9.12 14.28 4.92
CA TRP A 102 -9.17 14.20 6.37
C TRP A 102 -10.61 14.18 6.85
N GLN A 103 -10.93 13.13 7.61
CA GLN A 103 -12.20 13.02 8.31
C GLN A 103 -12.08 13.79 9.63
N THR A 104 -13.11 14.56 9.98
CA THR A 104 -13.20 15.26 11.26
C THR A 104 -13.68 14.36 12.39
N ASP A 105 -14.34 13.26 12.04
CA ASP A 105 -14.79 12.25 12.97
C ASP A 105 -13.64 11.30 13.33
N TYR A 106 -13.73 10.64 14.50
CA TYR A 106 -12.73 9.67 14.91
C TYR A 106 -12.68 8.51 13.91
N PRO A 107 -11.51 8.17 13.33
CA PRO A 107 -11.40 7.06 12.40
C PRO A 107 -11.74 5.75 13.12
N LYS A 108 -12.53 4.90 12.48
CA LYS A 108 -12.71 3.50 12.89
C LYS A 108 -11.43 2.74 12.57
N VAL A 109 -10.60 2.58 13.58
CA VAL A 109 -9.36 1.82 13.46
C VAL A 109 -9.61 0.40 13.94
N ALA A 110 -9.49 -0.56 13.03
CA ALA A 110 -9.42 -1.96 13.38
C ALA A 110 -7.95 -2.38 13.53
N THR A 111 -7.68 -3.29 14.45
CA THR A 111 -6.33 -3.81 14.69
C THR A 111 -6.34 -5.32 14.55
N VAL A 112 -5.39 -5.87 13.80
CA VAL A 112 -5.22 -7.32 13.66
C VAL A 112 -3.76 -7.69 13.91
N GLY A 113 -3.55 -8.69 14.73
CA GLY A 113 -2.25 -9.25 15.06
C GLY A 113 -2.37 -10.77 15.19
N CYS A 114 -1.23 -11.45 15.28
CA CYS A 114 -1.22 -12.91 15.43
C CYS A 114 -2.00 -13.62 14.31
N PHE A 115 -1.97 -13.06 13.09
CA PHE A 115 -2.76 -13.55 11.94
C PHE A 115 -2.44 -15.03 11.65
N GLY A 116 -1.16 -15.38 11.74
CA GLY A 116 -0.65 -16.75 11.74
C GLY A 116 -1.18 -17.64 10.61
N GLY A 117 -1.28 -18.94 10.89
CA GLY A 117 -2.00 -19.89 10.02
C GLY A 117 -3.36 -20.27 10.61
N ASP A 118 -4.15 -21.05 9.88
CA ASP A 118 -5.53 -21.48 10.24
C ASP A 118 -5.59 -22.50 11.39
N ARG A 119 -4.85 -22.27 12.48
CA ARG A 119 -4.76 -23.20 13.61
C ARG A 119 -5.82 -22.95 14.68
N THR A 120 -6.29 -21.70 14.81
CA THR A 120 -7.22 -21.29 15.87
C THR A 120 -8.59 -20.88 15.30
N MET A 121 -8.61 -20.25 14.13
CA MET A 121 -9.79 -19.79 13.41
C MET A 121 -9.48 -19.87 11.91
N ASP A 122 -10.52 -20.09 11.09
CA ASP A 122 -10.39 -19.93 9.63
C ASP A 122 -10.12 -18.45 9.30
N LYS A 123 -9.08 -18.18 8.52
CA LYS A 123 -8.74 -16.80 8.12
C LYS A 123 -9.89 -16.04 7.48
N THR A 124 -10.74 -16.72 6.71
CA THR A 124 -11.89 -16.09 6.05
C THR A 124 -12.86 -15.54 7.07
N ASP A 125 -13.11 -16.27 8.17
CA ASP A 125 -14.00 -15.82 9.24
C ASP A 125 -13.41 -14.60 9.98
N LEU A 126 -12.10 -14.59 10.22
CA LEU A 126 -11.41 -13.44 10.83
C LEU A 126 -11.48 -12.20 9.93
N VAL A 127 -11.18 -12.36 8.63
CA VAL A 127 -11.23 -11.28 7.65
C VAL A 127 -12.64 -10.73 7.53
N ASN A 128 -13.65 -11.60 7.39
CA ASN A 128 -15.05 -11.19 7.29
C ASN A 128 -15.50 -10.42 8.54
N ALA A 129 -15.13 -10.89 9.73
CA ALA A 129 -15.44 -10.18 10.98
C ALA A 129 -14.76 -8.81 11.05
N LEU A 130 -13.50 -8.71 10.61
CA LEU A 130 -12.76 -7.45 10.58
C LEU A 130 -13.37 -6.44 9.61
N LEU A 131 -13.72 -6.89 8.40
CA LEU A 131 -14.27 -6.04 7.36
C LEU A 131 -15.74 -5.66 7.62
N ALA A 132 -16.49 -6.49 8.35
CA ALA A 132 -17.89 -6.19 8.71
C ALA A 132 -18.04 -4.94 9.59
N GLU A 133 -16.99 -4.54 10.32
CA GLU A 133 -16.98 -3.31 11.12
C GLU A 133 -16.80 -2.03 10.28
N ASP A 134 -16.50 -2.19 8.98
CA ASP A 134 -16.24 -1.11 8.03
C ASP A 134 -15.17 -0.13 8.55
N PRO A 135 -13.94 -0.61 8.81
CA PRO A 135 -12.88 0.23 9.36
C PRO A 135 -12.27 1.16 8.30
N ASP A 136 -11.99 2.41 8.69
CA ASP A 136 -11.25 3.39 7.89
C ASP A 136 -9.76 3.03 7.76
N MET A 137 -9.23 2.26 8.72
CA MET A 137 -7.84 1.84 8.77
C MET A 137 -7.70 0.50 9.47
N ILE A 138 -6.88 -0.38 8.91
CA ILE A 138 -6.45 -1.63 9.55
C ILE A 138 -4.99 -1.49 9.97
N VAL A 139 -4.71 -1.69 11.25
CA VAL A 139 -3.35 -1.67 11.80
C VAL A 139 -2.89 -3.10 12.06
N LEU A 140 -1.76 -3.46 11.46
CA LEU A 140 -1.12 -4.77 11.62
C LEU A 140 -0.15 -4.74 12.80
N GLN A 141 -0.42 -5.51 13.85
CA GLN A 141 0.33 -5.47 15.11
C GLN A 141 1.48 -6.49 15.22
N GLY A 142 1.92 -7.05 14.08
CA GLY A 142 2.98 -8.08 14.04
C GLY A 142 2.44 -9.51 14.09
N ASP A 143 3.36 -10.49 14.11
CA ASP A 143 3.06 -11.93 14.15
C ASP A 143 2.11 -12.42 13.04
N GLN A 144 2.33 -11.92 11.82
CA GLN A 144 1.47 -12.24 10.69
C GLN A 144 1.66 -13.68 10.20
N THR A 145 2.89 -14.21 10.24
CA THR A 145 3.19 -15.58 9.78
C THR A 145 3.89 -16.46 10.81
N TYR A 146 4.45 -15.87 11.87
CA TYR A 146 5.40 -16.53 12.77
C TYR A 146 6.65 -17.10 12.06
N PHE A 147 6.92 -16.70 10.81
CA PHE A 147 8.18 -16.97 10.12
C PHE A 147 9.15 -15.83 10.38
N HIS A 148 10.10 -16.06 11.29
CA HIS A 148 11.05 -15.04 11.73
C HIS A 148 12.05 -14.57 10.66
N PHE A 149 12.16 -15.27 9.54
CA PHE A 149 13.07 -14.93 8.45
C PHE A 149 12.39 -14.18 7.29
N ASP A 150 11.05 -14.14 7.24
CA ASP A 150 10.29 -13.58 6.12
C ASP A 150 9.19 -12.60 6.59
N ILE A 151 9.58 -11.55 7.31
CA ILE A 151 8.64 -10.56 7.87
C ILE A 151 7.76 -9.94 6.78
N LEU A 152 8.34 -9.55 5.64
CA LEU A 152 7.62 -8.95 4.51
C LEU A 152 6.61 -9.93 3.89
N TYR A 153 6.94 -11.22 3.81
CA TYR A 153 6.00 -12.24 3.34
C TYR A 153 4.74 -12.27 4.20
N GLY A 154 4.88 -12.13 5.52
CA GLY A 154 3.71 -12.09 6.40
C GLY A 154 2.84 -10.86 6.23
N PHE A 155 3.44 -9.69 5.98
CA PHE A 155 2.66 -8.52 5.58
C PHE A 155 1.94 -8.74 4.25
N PHE A 156 2.59 -9.38 3.27
CA PHE A 156 1.96 -9.68 1.98
C PHE A 156 0.80 -10.65 2.08
N GLU A 157 0.97 -11.75 2.80
CA GLU A 157 -0.09 -12.72 3.00
C GLU A 157 -1.31 -12.08 3.67
N THR A 158 -1.10 -11.27 4.72
CA THR A 158 -2.19 -10.59 5.39
C THR A 158 -2.86 -9.56 4.48
N ILE A 159 -2.11 -8.72 3.77
CA ILE A 159 -2.70 -7.72 2.86
C ILE A 159 -3.50 -8.41 1.74
N LEU A 160 -2.99 -9.51 1.18
CA LEU A 160 -3.72 -10.29 0.17
C LEU A 160 -4.98 -10.94 0.73
N SER A 161 -4.96 -11.36 2.00
CA SER A 161 -6.14 -11.95 2.66
C SER A 161 -7.21 -10.91 2.99
N LEU A 162 -6.84 -9.64 3.11
CA LEU A 162 -7.75 -8.53 3.42
C LEU A 162 -8.39 -7.87 2.19
N ARG A 163 -8.02 -8.29 0.97
CA ARG A 163 -8.60 -7.82 -0.29
C ARG A 163 -9.79 -8.67 -0.71
#